data_AF-F2XXF5-F1
#
_entry.id   AF-F2XXF5-F1
#
_cell.length_a   1.000
_cell.length_b   1.000
_cell.length_c   1.000
_cell.angle_alpha   90.00
_cell.angle_beta   90.00
_cell.angle_gamma   90.00
#
_symmetry.space_group_name_H-M   'P 1'
#
loop_
_entity.id
_entity.type
_entity.pdbx_description
1 polymer ?
#
loop_
_entity_poly.entity_id
_entity_poly.type
_entity_poly.pdbx_seq_one_letter_code
_entity_poly.pdbx_strand_id
1 'polypeptide(L)'
;AARPEWLEEQYGIHNGQYYLTEQQAQAILDLRLQKLTGLEHEKLLDEYKDLLAQIAELLRILASSERLMEVIREELELIRDQFGDKRRTEITANPADINIEDLINQEDVVVTLSHQGYVKYQPLSDYEGQRRGG
;
A
#
# COMPACT_ATOMS: atom_id res chain seq x y z
N ALA A 1 -31.04 -19.97 10.41
CA ALA A 1 -30.03 -19.28 9.60
C ALA A 1 -28.58 -19.57 10.02
N ALA A 2 -28.31 -20.48 10.98
CA ALA A 2 -26.96 -20.74 11.48
C ALA A 2 -26.65 -22.25 11.60
N ARG A 3 -27.21 -23.09 10.72
CA ARG A 3 -26.79 -24.50 10.64
C ARG A 3 -25.50 -24.53 9.80
N PRO A 4 -24.37 -24.99 10.34
CA PRO A 4 -23.14 -25.10 9.57
C PRO A 4 -23.28 -26.14 8.46
N GLU A 5 -22.69 -25.90 7.30
CA GLU A 5 -22.77 -26.81 6.15
C GLU A 5 -22.12 -28.18 6.42
N TRP A 6 -21.13 -28.24 7.30
CA TRP A 6 -20.42 -29.46 7.68
C TRP A 6 -21.20 -30.35 8.67
N LEU A 7 -22.34 -29.89 9.19
CA LEU A 7 -23.10 -30.62 10.20
C LEU A 7 -23.98 -31.70 9.56
N GLU A 8 -23.67 -32.96 9.82
CA GLU A 8 -24.43 -34.12 9.33
C GLU A 8 -25.93 -34.03 9.64
N GLU A 9 -26.75 -34.50 8.71
CA GLU A 9 -28.20 -34.29 8.71
C GLU A 9 -28.86 -34.79 10.00
N GLN A 10 -28.36 -35.87 10.61
CA GLN A 10 -28.85 -36.47 11.85
C GLN A 10 -28.77 -35.57 13.11
N TYR A 11 -27.93 -34.53 13.10
CA TYR A 11 -27.78 -33.60 14.22
C TYR A 11 -28.61 -32.33 14.03
N GLY A 12 -28.93 -31.63 15.13
CA GLY A 12 -29.76 -30.43 15.16
C GLY A 12 -31.24 -30.73 15.43
N ILE A 13 -32.14 -29.84 15.00
CA ILE A 13 -33.57 -29.95 15.30
C ILE A 13 -34.24 -30.95 14.35
N HIS A 14 -34.82 -32.03 14.89
CA HIS A 14 -35.69 -32.97 14.17
C HIS A 14 -36.96 -33.22 14.96
N ASN A 15 -38.13 -33.09 14.31
CA ASN A 15 -39.45 -33.36 14.91
C ASN A 15 -39.67 -32.68 16.28
N GLY A 16 -39.12 -31.48 16.47
CA GLY A 16 -39.22 -30.70 17.72
C GLY A 16 -38.23 -31.10 18.83
N GLN A 17 -37.34 -32.06 18.58
CA GLN A 17 -36.25 -32.45 19.48
C GLN A 17 -34.89 -31.98 18.93
N TYR A 18 -33.94 -31.66 19.81
CA TYR A 18 -32.59 -31.25 19.42
C TYR A 18 -31.59 -32.40 19.64
N TYR A 19 -30.91 -32.80 18.58
CA TYR A 19 -29.92 -33.87 18.56
C TYR A 19 -28.51 -33.27 18.62
N LEU A 20 -27.74 -33.64 19.65
CA LEU A 20 -26.40 -33.12 19.92
C LEU A 20 -25.35 -33.87 19.11
N THR A 21 -24.29 -33.16 18.71
CA THR A 21 -23.06 -33.81 18.22
C THR A 21 -22.24 -34.37 19.38
N GLU A 22 -21.32 -35.30 19.10
CA GLU A 22 -20.39 -35.83 20.11
C GLU A 22 -19.56 -34.72 20.76
N GLN A 23 -19.09 -33.75 19.96
CA GLN A 23 -18.36 -32.58 20.46
C GLN A 23 -19.22 -31.72 21.40
N GLN A 24 -20.49 -31.49 21.07
CA GLN A 24 -21.42 -30.75 21.93
C GLN A 24 -21.68 -31.51 23.24
N ALA A 25 -21.86 -32.82 23.18
CA ALA A 25 -22.06 -33.65 24.36
C ALA A 25 -20.85 -33.60 25.30
N GLN A 26 -19.63 -33.73 24.77
CA GLN A 26 -18.39 -33.60 25.55
C GLN A 26 -18.26 -32.22 26.20
N ALA A 27 -18.54 -31.14 25.45
CA ALA A 27 -18.49 -29.78 25.97
C ALA A 27 -19.48 -29.56 27.13
N ILE A 28 -20.65 -30.21 27.10
CA ILE A 28 -21.63 -30.17 28.20
C ILE A 28 -21.10 -30.90 29.44
N LEU A 29 -20.43 -32.05 29.27
CA LEU A 29 -19.83 -32.80 30.37
C LEU A 29 -18.69 -32.03 31.05
N ASP A 30 -17.98 -31.20 30.29
CA ASP A 30 -16.86 -30.38 30.78
C ASP A 30 -17.32 -29.10 31.51
N LEU A 31 -18.64 -28.85 31.60
CA LEU A 31 -19.19 -27.69 32.30
C LEU A 31 -18.96 -27.76 33.81
N ARG A 32 -18.64 -26.61 34.41
CA ARG A 32 -18.51 -26.44 35.86
C ARG A 32 -19.76 -25.81 36.45
N LEU A 33 -20.12 -26.18 37.69
CA LEU A 33 -21.31 -25.63 38.39
C LEU A 33 -21.35 -24.09 38.46
N GLN A 34 -20.19 -23.43 38.50
CA GLN A 34 -20.06 -21.97 38.49
C GLN A 34 -20.67 -21.31 37.23
N LYS A 35 -20.76 -22.06 36.12
CA LYS A 35 -21.34 -21.61 34.84
C LYS A 35 -22.88 -21.64 34.81
N LEU A 36 -23.52 -22.19 35.85
CA LEU A 36 -24.98 -22.31 35.95
C LEU A 36 -25.63 -21.17 36.77
N THR A 37 -24.90 -20.07 37.00
CA THR A 37 -25.45 -18.89 37.67
C THR A 37 -26.19 -17.98 36.69
N GLY A 38 -27.16 -17.19 37.16
CA GLY A 38 -27.94 -16.29 36.30
C GLY A 38 -27.08 -15.28 35.53
N LEU A 39 -26.01 -14.78 36.15
CA LEU A 39 -25.05 -13.85 35.51
C LEU A 39 -24.31 -14.50 34.32
N GLU A 40 -23.98 -15.79 34.40
CA GLU A 40 -23.31 -16.48 33.31
C GLU A 40 -24.28 -16.76 32.15
N HIS A 41 -25.57 -16.94 32.44
CA HIS A 41 -26.60 -17.10 31.40
C HIS A 41 -26.79 -15.82 30.57
N GLU A 42 -26.84 -14.65 31.22
CA GLU A 42 -26.92 -13.36 30.50
C GLU A 42 -25.68 -13.14 29.62
N LYS A 43 -24.47 -13.38 30.15
CA LYS A 43 -23.23 -13.29 29.38
C LYS A 43 -23.24 -14.21 28.15
N LEU A 44 -23.71 -15.46 28.30
CA LEU A 44 -23.81 -16.40 27.19
C LEU A 44 -24.79 -15.92 26.12
N LEU A 45 -25.92 -15.33 26.51
CA LEU A 45 -26.88 -14.77 25.57
C LEU A 45 -26.31 -13.57 24.81
N ASP A 46 -25.55 -12.72 25.49
CA ASP A 46 -24.93 -11.55 24.86
C ASP A 46 -23.80 -11.97 23.92
N GLU A 47 -22.92 -12.88 24.36
CA GLU A 47 -21.88 -13.47 23.50
C GLU A 47 -22.49 -14.15 22.27
N TYR A 48 -23.59 -14.88 22.44
CA TYR A 48 -24.30 -15.50 21.32
C TYR A 48 -24.81 -14.47 20.31
N LYS A 49 -25.37 -13.34 20.76
CA LYS A 49 -25.82 -12.26 19.88
C LYS A 49 -24.65 -11.60 19.15
N ASP A 50 -23.55 -11.36 19.86
CA ASP A 50 -22.35 -10.76 19.28
C ASP A 50 -21.74 -11.66 18.21
N LEU A 51 -21.68 -12.97 18.46
CA LEU A 51 -21.24 -13.95 17.47
C LEU A 51 -22.16 -13.98 16.24
N LEU A 52 -23.48 -13.93 16.42
CA LEU A 52 -24.41 -13.84 15.29
C LEU A 52 -24.20 -12.56 14.47
N ALA A 53 -23.98 -11.42 15.13
CA ALA A 53 -23.70 -10.16 14.46
C ALA A 53 -22.37 -10.22 13.68
N GLN A 54 -21.33 -10.81 14.28
CA GLN A 54 -20.04 -11.02 13.62
C GLN A 54 -20.17 -11.94 12.41
N ILE A 55 -20.86 -13.07 12.53
CA ILE A 55 -21.11 -13.98 11.41
C ILE A 55 -21.84 -13.25 10.27
N ALA A 56 -22.87 -12.47 10.59
CA ALA A 56 -23.62 -11.72 9.59
C ALA A 56 -22.74 -10.69 8.85
N GLU A 57 -21.90 -9.94 9.58
CA GLU A 57 -20.98 -8.97 8.97
C GLU A 57 -19.90 -9.66 8.13
N LEU A 58 -19.32 -10.75 8.62
CA LEU A 58 -18.32 -11.52 7.87
C LEU A 58 -18.92 -12.09 6.58
N LEU A 59 -20.13 -12.66 6.64
CA LEU A 59 -20.82 -13.13 5.44
C LEU A 59 -21.13 -11.98 4.48
N ARG A 60 -21.48 -10.79 4.98
CA ARG A 60 -21.70 -9.59 4.16
C ARG A 60 -20.43 -9.16 3.43
N ILE A 61 -19.29 -9.17 4.12
CA ILE A 61 -17.98 -8.86 3.54
C ILE A 61 -17.62 -9.89 2.46
N LEU A 62 -17.80 -11.19 2.74
CA LEU A 62 -17.50 -12.26 1.78
C LEU A 62 -18.42 -12.24 0.55
N ALA A 63 -19.68 -11.81 0.71
CA ALA A 63 -20.65 -11.75 -0.38
C ALA A 63 -20.49 -10.51 -1.29
N SER A 64 -19.86 -9.42 -0.82
CA SER A 64 -19.73 -8.18 -1.56
C SER A 64 -18.26 -7.76 -1.74
N SER A 65 -17.79 -7.81 -2.99
CA SER A 65 -16.44 -7.35 -3.33
C SER A 65 -16.25 -5.85 -3.08
N GLU A 66 -17.31 -5.04 -3.17
CA GLU A 66 -17.25 -3.62 -2.87
C GLU A 66 -16.98 -3.40 -1.38
N ARG A 67 -17.74 -4.09 -0.52
CA ARG A 67 -17.54 -4.00 0.93
C ARG A 67 -16.15 -4.49 1.35
N LEU A 68 -15.66 -5.56 0.74
CA LEU A 68 -14.31 -6.04 0.99
C LEU A 68 -13.25 -4.97 0.63
N MET A 69 -13.43 -4.26 -0.49
CA MET A 69 -12.50 -3.21 -0.91
C MET A 69 -12.55 -1.97 0.00
N GLU A 70 -13.73 -1.63 0.54
CA GLU A 70 -13.86 -0.60 1.58
C GLU A 70 -13.05 -0.97 2.82
N VAL A 71 -13.23 -2.18 3.36
CA VAL A 71 -12.51 -2.65 4.55
C VAL A 71 -11.00 -2.61 4.32
N ILE A 72 -10.52 -3.07 3.17
CA ILE A 72 -9.09 -3.01 2.82
C ILE A 72 -8.59 -1.56 2.80
N ARG A 73 -9.37 -0.63 2.22
CA ARG A 73 -9.00 0.79 2.19
C ARG A 73 -8.93 1.37 3.60
N GLU A 74 -9.94 1.11 4.42
CA GLU A 74 -10.00 1.57 5.81
C GLU A 74 -8.76 1.07 6.60
N GLU A 75 -8.39 -0.20 6.44
CA GLU A 75 -7.20 -0.78 7.07
C GLU A 75 -5.90 -0.15 6.56
N LEU A 76 -5.76 0.08 5.25
CA LEU A 76 -4.58 0.73 4.67
C LEU A 76 -4.43 2.19 5.13
N GLU A 77 -5.55 2.92 5.24
CA GLU A 77 -5.57 4.29 5.76
C GLU A 77 -5.18 4.30 7.24
N LEU A 78 -5.70 3.37 8.05
CA LEU A 78 -5.30 3.23 9.45
C LEU A 78 -3.80 2.95 9.59
N ILE A 79 -3.24 2.04 8.79
CA ILE A 79 -1.80 1.73 8.80
C ILE A 79 -0.99 2.96 8.38
N ARG A 80 -1.39 3.66 7.32
CA ARG A 80 -0.74 4.89 6.88
C ARG A 80 -0.75 5.94 7.99
N ASP A 81 -1.84 6.09 8.70
CA ASP A 81 -1.99 7.13 9.73
C ASP A 81 -1.24 6.76 11.03
N GLN A 82 -1.14 5.47 11.36
CA GLN A 82 -0.39 4.97 12.51
C GLN A 82 1.13 4.94 12.29
N PHE A 83 1.57 4.63 11.07
CA PHE A 83 2.99 4.33 10.78
C PHE A 83 3.62 5.21 9.69
N GLY A 84 2.87 6.13 9.09
CA GLY A 84 3.38 7.01 8.05
C GLY A 84 4.37 8.03 8.59
N ASP A 85 5.51 8.17 7.90
CA ASP A 85 6.52 9.18 8.17
C ASP A 85 6.72 10.12 6.98
N LYS A 86 7.37 11.26 7.24
CA LYS A 86 7.70 12.20 6.16
C LYS A 86 8.83 11.62 5.31
N ARG A 87 8.73 11.81 4.00
CA ARG A 87 9.79 11.50 3.06
C ARG A 87 11.10 12.18 3.50
N ARG A 88 12.15 11.38 3.68
CA ARG A 88 13.46 11.87 4.13
C ARG A 88 14.34 12.40 3.00
N THR A 89 14.07 11.98 1.76
CA THR A 89 14.83 12.36 0.57
C THR A 89 14.07 13.37 -0.27
N GLU A 90 14.78 14.34 -0.81
CA GLU A 90 14.25 15.29 -1.79
C GLU A 90 14.41 14.73 -3.21
N ILE A 91 13.45 14.99 -4.08
CA ILE A 91 13.60 14.74 -5.52
C ILE A 91 14.01 16.06 -6.15
N THR A 92 15.27 16.19 -6.54
CA THR A 92 15.75 17.33 -7.32
C THR A 92 15.61 17.00 -8.80
N ALA A 93 14.93 17.87 -9.56
CA ALA A 93 15.02 17.82 -11.01
C ALA A 93 16.48 18.07 -11.40
N ASN A 94 17.07 17.19 -12.20
CA ASN A 94 18.46 17.32 -12.64
C ASN A 94 18.55 18.50 -13.62
N PRO A 95 19.28 19.59 -13.31
CA PRO A 95 19.48 20.68 -14.27
C PRO A 95 20.53 20.33 -15.34
N ALA A 96 21.06 19.10 -15.36
CA ALA A 96 22.00 18.65 -16.37
C ALA A 96 21.31 18.31 -17.71
N ASP A 97 20.57 19.28 -18.26
CA ASP A 97 20.61 19.50 -19.70
C ASP A 97 21.87 20.34 -19.98
N ILE A 98 23.05 19.76 -19.69
CA ILE A 98 24.31 20.33 -20.19
C ILE A 98 24.26 20.13 -21.69
N ASN A 99 24.10 21.21 -22.44
CA ASN A 99 24.14 21.14 -23.89
C ASN A 99 25.59 20.79 -24.29
N ILE A 100 25.77 20.02 -25.36
CA ILE A 100 27.13 19.63 -25.82
C ILE A 100 27.99 20.89 -26.07
N GLU A 101 27.33 21.98 -26.42
CA GLU A 101 27.90 23.32 -26.58
C GLU A 101 28.55 23.87 -25.31
N ASP A 102 28.04 23.55 -24.11
CA ASP A 102 28.60 23.96 -22.82
C ASP A 102 29.90 23.21 -22.47
N LEU A 103 30.21 22.11 -23.18
CA LEU A 103 31.46 21.36 -23.07
C LEU A 103 32.56 21.86 -24.01
N ILE A 104 32.26 22.83 -24.89
CA ILE A 104 33.24 23.43 -25.78
C ILE A 104 33.96 24.55 -25.03
N ASN A 105 35.28 24.43 -24.88
CA ASN A 105 36.10 25.45 -24.22
C ASN A 105 35.97 26.80 -24.95
N GLN A 106 35.69 27.86 -24.18
CA GLN A 106 35.68 29.22 -24.70
C GLN A 106 37.13 29.67 -24.97
N GLU A 107 37.44 30.00 -26.22
CA GLU A 107 38.74 30.52 -26.65
C GLU A 107 38.56 31.84 -27.39
N ASP A 108 39.33 32.85 -26.99
CA ASP A 108 39.34 34.15 -27.67
C ASP A 108 40.12 34.04 -28.99
N VAL A 109 39.40 34.13 -30.11
CA VAL A 109 39.94 33.98 -31.46
C VAL A 109 39.77 35.24 -32.30
N VAL A 110 40.71 35.48 -33.19
CA VAL A 110 40.63 36.53 -34.22
C VAL A 110 40.19 35.91 -35.54
N VAL A 111 39.04 36.32 -36.06
CA VAL A 111 38.53 35.91 -37.37
C VAL A 111 38.94 36.94 -38.41
N THR A 112 39.62 36.50 -39.46
CA THR A 112 40.09 37.38 -40.55
C THR A 112 39.45 36.98 -41.88
N LEU A 113 38.95 37.96 -42.63
CA LEU A 113 38.43 37.80 -43.99
C LEU A 113 39.34 38.55 -44.98
N SER A 114 39.83 37.85 -46.01
CA SER A 114 40.63 38.48 -47.07
C SER A 114 39.76 39.03 -48.20
N HIS A 115 40.30 39.95 -49.00
CA HIS A 115 39.60 40.49 -50.18
C HIS A 115 39.29 39.41 -51.24
N GLN A 116 40.09 38.35 -51.30
CA GLN A 116 39.85 37.19 -52.18
C GLN A 116 38.84 36.19 -51.59
N GLY A 117 38.24 36.49 -50.44
CA GLY A 117 37.19 35.68 -49.82
C GLY A 117 37.69 34.55 -48.91
N TYR A 118 38.97 34.53 -48.53
CA TYR A 118 39.48 33.53 -47.59
C TYR A 118 39.11 33.90 -46.15
N VAL A 119 38.49 32.97 -45.43
CA VAL A 119 38.14 33.08 -44.01
C VAL A 119 39.05 32.15 -43.21
N LYS A 120 39.69 32.68 -42.15
CA LYS A 120 40.44 31.90 -41.18
C LYS A 120 40.24 32.44 -39.76
N TYR A 121 40.37 31.57 -38.76
CA TYR A 121 40.44 31.93 -37.35
C TYR A 121 41.79 31.51 -36.77
N GLN A 122 42.26 32.23 -35.76
CA GLN A 122 43.47 31.92 -35.00
C GLN A 122 43.34 32.44 -33.56
N PRO A 123 43.96 31.81 -32.55
CA PRO A 123 43.94 32.31 -31.18
C PRO A 123 44.51 33.73 -31.10
N LEU A 124 43.95 34.56 -30.21
CA LEU A 124 44.39 35.94 -30.03
C LEU A 124 45.89 36.03 -29.67
N SER A 125 46.39 35.11 -28.85
CA SER A 125 47.80 35.01 -28.48
C SER A 125 48.74 34.88 -29.69
N ASP A 126 48.34 34.07 -30.67
CA ASP A 126 49.14 33.80 -31.86
C ASP A 126 49.11 35.01 -32.81
N TYR A 127 47.96 35.68 -32.90
CA TYR A 127 47.81 36.91 -33.69
C TYR A 127 48.65 38.06 -33.14
N GLU A 128 48.64 38.30 -31.83
CA GLU A 128 49.47 39.32 -31.19
C GLU A 128 50.97 39.00 -31.31
N GLY A 129 51.35 37.73 -31.22
CA GLY A 129 52.72 37.27 -31.45
C GLY A 129 53.21 37.56 -32.88
N GLN A 130 52.33 37.38 -33.88
CA GLN A 130 52.66 37.56 -35.29
C GLN A 130 52.86 39.03 -35.70
N ARG A 131 52.21 39.98 -35.03
CA ARG A 131 52.30 41.43 -35.31
C ARG A 131 53.57 42.12 -34.80
N ARG A 132 54.53 41.39 -34.23
CA ARG A 132 55.77 41.94 -33.65
C ARG A 132 56.89 42.24 -34.65
N GLY A 133 56.71 41.95 -35.93
CA GLY A 133 57.62 42.36 -37.01
C GLY A 133 56.80 43.00 -38.13
N GLY A 134 57.18 44.24 -38.50
CA GLY A 134 56.53 45.00 -39.58
C GLY A 134 56.69 44.35 -40.94
#